data_AF-A0A7C5UMI6-F1
#
_entry.id   AF-A0A7C5UMI6-F1
#
_cell.length_a   1.000
_cell.length_b   1.000
_cell.length_c   1.000
_cell.angle_alpha   90.00
_cell.angle_beta   90.00
_cell.angle_gamma   90.00
#
_symmetry.space_group_name_H-M   'P 1'
#
loop_
_entity.id
_entity.type
_entity.pdbx_description
1 polymer ?
#
loop_
_entity_poly.entity_id
_entity_poly.type
_entity_poly.pdbx_seq_one_letter_code
_entity_poly.pdbx_strand_id
1 'polypeptide(L)'
;MKKVFWLTIFLFSCAPNFSQIKSELVQGNGQGKYLEVPFIAQEEFLCGPASLAMVLNYYGCSISQEEIAQNFSSDQLLGSFTLDLIAEAKALGFSVNFGAGNLERIKQSLENNQPIIVFWNYLLEPLPARHFAVVIGYYQDHNHNWIIVHSGDKPHQILSQEKFLKLWERENYWMMTIKPDNPICP
;
A
#
# COMPACT_ATOMS: atom_id res chain seq x y z
N MET A 1 -25.05 -50.73 15.96
CA MET A 1 -23.88 -49.83 15.80
C MET A 1 -24.38 -48.49 15.27
N LYS A 2 -24.42 -47.44 16.10
CA LYS A 2 -24.90 -46.11 15.70
C LYS A 2 -23.76 -45.38 14.97
N LYS A 3 -23.95 -45.04 13.69
CA LYS A 3 -23.03 -44.20 12.93
C LYS A 3 -23.23 -42.75 13.38
N VAL A 4 -22.23 -42.20 14.08
CA VAL A 4 -22.19 -40.77 14.41
C VAL A 4 -21.65 -40.04 13.18
N PHE A 5 -22.46 -39.20 12.56
CA PHE A 5 -22.07 -38.32 11.47
C PHE A 5 -21.46 -37.07 12.10
N TRP A 6 -20.13 -36.91 12.01
CA TRP A 6 -19.47 -35.67 12.40
C TRP A 6 -19.72 -34.64 11.30
N LEU A 7 -20.57 -33.66 11.58
CA LEU A 7 -20.76 -32.49 10.72
C LEU A 7 -19.62 -31.50 11.03
N THR A 8 -18.51 -31.61 10.32
CA THR A 8 -17.46 -30.57 10.35
C THR A 8 -17.99 -29.32 9.65
N ILE A 9 -18.40 -28.32 10.45
CA ILE A 9 -18.68 -26.96 9.99
C ILE A 9 -17.33 -26.33 9.65
N PHE A 10 -17.01 -26.23 8.36
CA PHE A 10 -15.94 -25.36 7.88
C PHE A 10 -16.45 -23.92 7.95
N LEU A 11 -16.10 -23.20 9.03
CA LEU A 11 -16.20 -21.74 9.04
C LEU A 11 -15.11 -21.20 8.11
N PHE A 12 -15.43 -21.03 6.83
CA PHE A 12 -14.63 -20.20 5.94
C PHE A 12 -14.73 -18.76 6.43
N SER A 13 -13.75 -18.33 7.23
CA SER A 13 -13.51 -16.92 7.48
C SER A 13 -13.02 -16.32 6.15
N CYS A 14 -13.97 -15.84 5.34
CA CYS A 14 -13.63 -15.05 4.17
C CYS A 14 -13.00 -13.74 4.66
N ALA A 15 -11.81 -13.40 4.14
CA ALA A 15 -11.30 -12.05 4.29
C ALA A 15 -12.36 -11.06 3.77
N PRO A 16 -12.61 -9.94 4.47
CA PRO A 16 -13.62 -8.99 4.04
C PRO A 16 -13.25 -8.42 2.67
N ASN A 17 -14.26 -8.08 1.87
CA ASN A 17 -14.04 -7.29 0.66
C ASN A 17 -14.14 -5.79 0.98
N PHE A 18 -13.64 -4.95 0.07
CA PHE A 18 -13.58 -3.51 0.33
C PHE A 18 -14.96 -2.84 0.45
N SER A 19 -15.97 -3.30 -0.30
CA SER A 19 -17.34 -2.78 -0.18
C SER A 19 -17.94 -3.05 1.20
N GLN A 20 -17.65 -4.21 1.78
CA GLN A 20 -18.07 -4.55 3.13
C GLN A 20 -17.41 -3.61 4.16
N ILE A 21 -16.09 -3.39 4.05
CA ILE A 21 -15.37 -2.45 4.93
C ILE A 21 -15.97 -1.04 4.83
N LYS A 22 -16.24 -0.53 3.62
CA LYS A 22 -16.88 0.78 3.45
C LYS A 22 -18.23 0.84 4.19
N SER A 23 -19.06 -0.19 4.04
CA SER A 23 -20.36 -0.26 4.71
C SER A 23 -20.23 -0.30 6.23
N GLU A 24 -19.30 -1.09 6.76
CA GLU A 24 -19.09 -1.23 8.21
C GLU A 24 -18.57 0.08 8.84
N LEU A 25 -17.69 0.80 8.14
CA LEU A 25 -17.24 2.13 8.55
C LEU A 25 -18.37 3.16 8.58
N VAL A 26 -19.24 3.18 7.56
CA VAL A 26 -20.39 4.11 7.50
C VAL A 26 -21.42 3.82 8.58
N GLN A 27 -21.64 2.54 8.91
CA GLN A 27 -22.60 2.10 9.93
C GLN A 27 -22.05 2.22 11.36
N GLY A 28 -20.76 2.50 11.53
CA GLY A 28 -20.12 2.53 12.85
C GLY A 28 -19.89 1.15 13.47
N ASN A 29 -19.94 0.08 12.65
CA ASN A 29 -19.75 -1.31 13.08
C ASN A 29 -18.28 -1.73 13.14
N GLY A 30 -17.36 -0.80 12.87
CA GLY A 30 -15.92 -0.97 13.01
C GLY A 30 -15.23 0.39 13.02
N GLN A 31 -13.91 0.37 13.21
CA GLN A 31 -13.08 1.58 13.27
C GLN A 31 -12.04 1.53 12.16
N GLY A 32 -11.78 2.66 11.54
CA GLY A 32 -10.79 2.72 10.48
C GLY A 32 -10.89 3.96 9.65
N LYS A 33 -9.96 4.06 8.70
CA LYS A 33 -9.88 5.14 7.75
C LYS A 33 -9.34 4.62 6.44
N TYR A 34 -9.83 5.14 5.34
CA TYR A 34 -9.24 4.94 4.04
C TYR A 34 -9.27 6.24 3.23
N LEU A 35 -8.39 6.33 2.26
CA LEU A 35 -8.23 7.45 1.35
C LEU A 35 -8.65 7.00 -0.05
N GLU A 36 -9.35 7.86 -0.79
CA GLU A 36 -9.70 7.63 -2.20
C GLU A 36 -8.49 7.97 -3.08
N VAL A 37 -7.45 7.14 -3.00
CA VAL A 37 -6.24 7.26 -3.82
C VAL A 37 -6.54 6.68 -5.21
N PRO A 38 -6.26 7.40 -6.32
CA PRO A 38 -6.43 6.85 -7.65
C PRO A 38 -5.62 5.57 -7.83
N PHE A 39 -6.23 4.54 -8.41
CA PHE A 39 -5.55 3.29 -8.68
C PHE A 39 -4.91 3.30 -10.08
N ILE A 40 -3.64 2.92 -10.14
CA ILE A 40 -2.91 2.63 -11.38
C ILE A 40 -2.45 1.18 -11.30
N ALA A 41 -2.94 0.35 -12.24
CA ALA A 41 -2.43 -1.00 -12.39
C ALA A 41 -0.99 -0.92 -12.90
N GLN A 42 -0.05 -1.48 -12.15
CA GLN A 42 1.35 -1.43 -12.57
C GLN A 42 1.57 -2.18 -13.88
N GLU A 43 2.51 -1.71 -14.69
CA GLU A 43 3.13 -2.55 -15.71
C GLU A 43 4.30 -3.37 -15.13
N GLU A 44 4.82 -4.28 -15.94
CA GLU A 44 5.95 -5.14 -15.55
C GLU A 44 7.13 -4.27 -15.12
N PHE A 45 7.71 -4.57 -13.95
CA PHE A 45 8.82 -3.82 -13.33
C PHE A 45 8.54 -2.36 -12.90
N LEU A 46 7.32 -1.83 -13.09
CA LEU A 46 6.99 -0.43 -12.74
C LEU A 46 6.32 -0.24 -11.37
N CYS A 47 6.50 -1.17 -10.42
CA CYS A 47 5.85 -1.06 -9.10
C CYS A 47 6.17 0.26 -8.36
N GLY A 48 7.41 0.75 -8.47
CA GLY A 48 7.83 2.04 -7.91
C GLY A 48 7.16 3.22 -8.60
N PRO A 49 7.36 3.42 -9.91
CA PRO A 49 6.71 4.48 -10.68
C PRO A 49 5.18 4.50 -10.53
N ALA A 50 4.51 3.34 -10.59
CA ALA A 50 3.08 3.24 -10.37
C ALA A 50 2.68 3.70 -8.96
N SER A 51 3.42 3.29 -7.93
CA SER A 51 3.16 3.72 -6.55
C SER A 51 3.33 5.22 -6.37
N LEU A 52 4.36 5.82 -6.97
CA LEU A 52 4.57 7.26 -6.94
C LEU A 52 3.47 7.99 -7.68
N ALA A 53 3.14 7.57 -8.92
CA ALA A 53 2.07 8.14 -9.71
C ALA A 53 0.75 8.14 -8.94
N MET A 54 0.36 7.03 -8.29
CA MET A 54 -0.87 6.98 -7.49
C MET A 54 -0.90 8.04 -6.38
N VAL A 55 0.20 8.21 -5.65
CA VAL A 55 0.29 9.20 -4.56
C VAL A 55 0.34 10.64 -5.08
N LEU A 56 1.03 10.91 -6.19
CA LEU A 56 1.06 12.25 -6.79
C LEU A 56 -0.31 12.61 -7.38
N ASN A 57 -0.98 11.67 -8.04
CA ASN A 57 -2.34 11.84 -8.54
C ASN A 57 -3.36 12.08 -7.41
N TYR A 58 -3.17 11.47 -6.24
CA TYR A 58 -3.98 11.78 -5.05
C TYR A 58 -3.90 13.25 -4.65
N TYR A 59 -2.76 13.91 -4.90
CA TYR A 59 -2.57 15.34 -4.69
C TYR A 59 -2.92 16.21 -5.91
N GLY A 60 -3.55 15.65 -6.95
CA GLY A 60 -3.97 16.36 -8.15
C GLY A 60 -2.90 16.52 -9.22
N CYS A 61 -1.77 15.82 -9.09
CA CYS A 61 -0.69 15.82 -10.07
C CYS A 61 -0.95 14.73 -11.12
N SER A 62 -1.56 15.09 -12.24
CA SER A 62 -1.95 14.15 -13.31
C SER A 62 -0.72 13.60 -14.05
N ILE A 63 -0.12 12.53 -13.54
CA ILE A 63 1.10 11.93 -14.09
C ILE A 63 0.99 10.41 -14.18
N SER A 64 1.51 9.84 -15.26
CA SER A 64 1.52 8.39 -15.51
C SER A 64 2.75 7.70 -14.91
N GLN A 65 2.70 6.37 -14.76
CA GLN A 65 3.86 5.60 -14.32
C GLN A 65 4.99 5.61 -15.37
N GLU A 66 4.63 5.73 -16.65
CA GLU A 66 5.58 5.77 -17.77
C GLU A 66 6.34 7.10 -17.81
N GLU A 67 5.67 8.22 -17.53
CA GLU A 67 6.31 9.53 -17.38
C GLU A 67 7.30 9.54 -16.21
N ILE A 68 6.91 8.99 -15.06
CA ILE A 68 7.80 8.86 -13.89
C ILE A 68 9.00 7.95 -14.20
N ALA A 69 8.77 6.83 -14.90
CA ALA A 69 9.81 5.85 -15.20
C ALA A 69 10.91 6.41 -16.11
N GLN A 70 10.65 7.46 -16.91
CA GLN A 70 11.66 8.10 -17.75
C GLN A 70 12.79 8.75 -16.94
N ASN A 71 12.52 9.11 -15.69
CA ASN A 71 13.47 9.77 -14.79
C ASN A 71 14.18 8.78 -13.85
N PHE A 72 13.82 7.49 -13.91
CA PHE A 72 14.43 6.44 -13.07
C PHE A 72 15.74 5.94 -13.68
N SER A 73 16.70 5.60 -12.83
CA SER A 73 17.98 5.08 -13.31
C SER A 73 17.81 3.68 -13.91
N SER A 74 18.47 3.40 -15.04
CA SER A 74 18.45 2.05 -15.65
C SER A 74 19.13 0.99 -14.77
N ASP A 75 19.96 1.41 -13.82
CA ASP A 75 20.61 0.55 -12.84
C ASP A 75 19.65 0.23 -11.69
N GLN A 76 18.85 -0.81 -11.91
CA GLN A 76 17.87 -1.40 -11.01
C GLN A 76 18.49 -2.10 -9.78
N LEU A 77 19.48 -1.50 -9.14
CA LEU A 77 20.00 -1.95 -7.87
C LEU A 77 19.02 -1.54 -6.75
N LEU A 78 18.84 -2.43 -5.77
CA LEU A 78 17.85 -2.32 -4.68
C LEU A 78 17.84 -0.95 -3.96
N GLY A 79 19.02 -0.36 -3.77
CA GLY A 79 19.16 0.95 -3.13
C GLY A 79 18.78 2.13 -4.02
N SER A 80 18.91 1.98 -5.34
CA SER A 80 18.60 3.03 -6.33
C SER A 80 17.10 3.32 -6.38
N PHE A 81 16.24 2.30 -6.33
CA PHE A 81 14.80 2.49 -6.50
C PHE A 81 14.14 3.40 -5.46
N THR A 82 14.52 3.28 -4.19
CA THR A 82 13.96 4.16 -3.15
C THR A 82 14.49 5.60 -3.28
N LEU A 83 15.75 5.76 -3.70
CA LEU A 83 16.34 7.07 -3.94
C LEU A 83 15.75 7.75 -5.18
N ASP A 84 15.50 7.00 -6.26
CA ASP A 84 14.85 7.51 -7.48
C ASP A 84 13.43 8.00 -7.16
N LEU A 85 12.64 7.25 -6.38
CA LEU A 85 11.33 7.69 -5.89
C LEU A 85 11.41 9.00 -5.11
N ILE A 86 12.38 9.12 -4.19
CA ILE A 86 12.56 10.32 -3.38
C ILE A 86 13.01 11.50 -4.25
N ALA A 87 13.94 11.27 -5.18
CA ALA A 87 14.47 12.29 -6.07
C ALA A 87 13.38 12.83 -6.99
N GLU A 88 12.60 11.94 -7.61
CA GLU A 88 11.53 12.32 -8.53
C GLU A 88 10.42 13.10 -7.84
N ALA A 89 9.94 12.62 -6.69
CA ALA A 89 8.94 13.35 -5.91
C ALA A 89 9.42 14.76 -5.54
N LYS A 90 10.68 14.91 -5.15
CA LYS A 90 11.29 16.22 -4.85
C LYS A 90 11.43 17.10 -6.10
N ALA A 91 11.83 16.52 -7.24
CA ALA A 91 11.95 17.24 -8.50
C ALA A 91 10.60 17.81 -8.96
N LEU A 92 9.51 17.09 -8.70
CA LEU A 92 8.14 17.52 -8.94
C LEU A 92 7.57 18.45 -7.85
N GLY A 93 8.41 18.98 -6.96
CA GLY A 93 8.02 20.00 -5.98
C GLY A 93 7.28 19.46 -4.75
N PHE A 94 7.44 18.17 -4.43
CA PHE A 94 6.87 17.58 -3.23
C PHE A 94 7.90 17.44 -2.11
N SER A 95 7.42 17.58 -0.88
CA SER A 95 8.17 17.25 0.33
C SER A 95 8.05 15.76 0.65
N VAL A 96 9.18 15.12 0.95
CA VAL A 96 9.26 13.67 1.19
C VAL A 96 9.81 13.38 2.59
N ASN A 97 9.15 12.49 3.33
CA ASN A 97 9.66 11.89 4.57
C ASN A 97 9.73 10.37 4.37
N PHE A 98 10.86 9.75 4.69
CA PHE A 98 11.05 8.31 4.55
C PHE A 98 11.89 7.74 5.69
N GLY A 99 11.79 6.43 5.91
CA GLY A 99 12.58 5.71 6.89
C GLY A 99 11.82 4.51 7.48
N ALA A 100 12.36 3.93 8.54
CA ALA A 100 11.72 2.83 9.25
C ALA A 100 10.41 3.31 9.93
N GLY A 101 9.33 2.59 9.65
CA GLY A 101 7.99 2.85 10.15
C GLY A 101 7.55 1.91 11.26
N ASN A 102 6.30 2.10 11.67
CA ASN A 102 5.52 1.14 12.44
C ASN A 102 4.02 1.37 12.15
N LEU A 103 3.15 0.53 12.70
CA LEU A 103 1.70 0.64 12.47
C LEU A 103 1.10 1.94 13.01
N GLU A 104 1.64 2.49 14.09
CA GLU A 104 1.18 3.76 14.66
C GLU A 104 1.44 4.90 13.67
N ARG A 105 2.64 4.96 13.09
CA ARG A 105 3.00 5.94 12.05
C ARG A 105 2.13 5.80 10.80
N ILE A 106 1.79 4.57 10.39
CA ILE A 106 0.84 4.33 9.29
C ILE A 106 -0.52 4.94 9.64
N LYS A 107 -1.08 4.61 10.81
CA LYS A 107 -2.40 5.13 11.24
C LYS A 107 -2.38 6.65 11.32
N GLN A 108 -1.37 7.25 11.95
CA GLN A 108 -1.21 8.71 12.04
C GLN A 108 -1.13 9.38 10.65
N SER A 109 -0.39 8.79 9.71
CA SER A 109 -0.30 9.30 8.34
C SER A 109 -1.66 9.26 7.65
N LEU A 110 -2.40 8.15 7.77
CA LEU A 110 -3.74 8.02 7.21
C LEU A 110 -4.72 9.01 7.86
N GLU A 111 -4.66 9.20 9.18
CA GLU A 111 -5.45 10.22 9.88
C GLU A 111 -5.17 11.64 9.38
N ASN A 112 -3.93 11.90 8.96
CA ASN A 112 -3.54 13.16 8.33
C ASN A 112 -3.78 13.23 6.81
N ASN A 113 -4.56 12.28 6.24
CA ASN A 113 -4.84 12.19 4.80
C ASN A 113 -3.57 12.09 3.94
N GLN A 114 -2.59 11.31 4.42
CA GLN A 114 -1.33 11.05 3.72
C GLN A 114 -1.24 9.56 3.39
N PRO A 115 -1.41 9.16 2.12
CA PRO A 115 -1.14 7.80 1.70
C PRO A 115 0.35 7.49 1.84
N ILE A 116 0.67 6.21 1.99
CA ILE A 116 2.03 5.78 2.34
C ILE A 116 2.52 4.81 1.26
N ILE A 117 3.67 5.10 0.68
CA ILE A 117 4.39 4.12 -0.15
C ILE A 117 5.21 3.24 0.79
N VAL A 118 5.04 1.93 0.70
CA VAL A 118 5.81 0.94 1.45
C VAL A 118 6.58 0.06 0.50
N PHE A 119 7.72 -0.45 0.98
CA PHE A 119 8.49 -1.45 0.28
C PHE A 119 8.41 -2.75 1.07
N TRP A 120 8.00 -3.83 0.42
CA TRP A 120 7.80 -5.11 1.10
C TRP A 120 8.31 -6.27 0.25
N ASN A 121 8.28 -7.49 0.80
CA ASN A 121 8.84 -8.68 0.18
C ASN A 121 7.89 -9.88 0.29
N TYR A 122 7.49 -10.45 -0.86
CA TYR A 122 6.50 -11.52 -1.04
C TYR A 122 6.93 -12.94 -0.63
N LEU A 123 8.05 -13.10 0.08
CA LEU A 123 8.47 -14.36 0.73
C LEU A 123 8.82 -15.55 -0.19
N LEU A 124 8.39 -15.60 -1.46
CA LEU A 124 8.59 -16.75 -2.36
C LEU A 124 9.44 -16.43 -3.60
N GLU A 125 10.33 -17.37 -3.94
CA GLU A 125 11.24 -17.36 -5.08
C GLU A 125 10.59 -17.83 -6.40
N PRO A 126 11.12 -17.44 -7.58
CA PRO A 126 12.34 -16.63 -7.77
C PRO A 126 12.07 -15.14 -8.10
N LEU A 127 13.14 -14.35 -7.98
CA LEU A 127 13.21 -12.89 -7.89
C LEU A 127 12.61 -12.06 -9.05
N PRO A 128 12.33 -10.75 -8.79
CA PRO A 128 12.46 -10.09 -7.49
C PRO A 128 11.13 -10.14 -6.73
N ALA A 129 11.12 -10.87 -5.61
CA ALA A 129 9.99 -10.94 -4.67
C ALA A 129 9.69 -9.60 -3.95
N ARG A 130 10.33 -8.48 -4.35
CA ARG A 130 10.24 -7.19 -3.67
C ARG A 130 9.34 -6.24 -4.46
N HIS A 131 8.57 -5.44 -3.74
CA HIS A 131 7.45 -4.75 -4.36
C HIS A 131 7.08 -3.48 -3.60
N PHE A 132 6.82 -2.41 -4.35
CA PHE A 132 6.24 -1.19 -3.81
C PHE A 132 4.72 -1.27 -3.84
N ALA A 133 4.08 -0.92 -2.73
CA ALA A 133 2.64 -0.82 -2.61
C ALA A 133 2.26 0.51 -1.95
N VAL A 134 1.02 0.94 -2.13
CA VAL A 134 0.48 2.14 -1.49
C VAL A 134 -0.49 1.71 -0.41
N VAL A 135 -0.19 1.98 0.86
CA VAL A 135 -1.14 1.86 1.95
C VAL A 135 -2.10 3.05 1.88
N ILE A 136 -3.38 2.72 1.74
CA ILE A 136 -4.45 3.69 1.56
C ILE A 136 -5.45 3.67 2.73
N GLY A 137 -5.37 2.68 3.62
CA GLY A 137 -6.30 2.58 4.73
C GLY A 137 -5.96 1.52 5.76
N TYR A 138 -6.66 1.58 6.88
CA TYR A 138 -6.72 0.55 7.89
C TYR A 138 -8.17 0.33 8.33
N TYR A 139 -8.47 -0.88 8.76
CA TYR A 139 -9.78 -1.25 9.27
C TYR A 139 -9.64 -2.21 10.43
N GLN A 140 -10.46 -2.05 11.46
CA GLN A 140 -10.49 -2.88 12.64
C GLN A 140 -11.94 -3.19 13.01
N ASP A 141 -12.22 -4.49 13.12
CA ASP A 141 -13.43 -5.02 13.74
C ASP A 141 -13.10 -5.55 15.15
N HIS A 142 -14.07 -6.19 15.82
CA HIS A 142 -13.88 -6.72 17.17
C HIS A 142 -12.77 -7.79 17.30
N ASN A 143 -12.43 -8.49 16.22
CA ASN A 143 -11.55 -9.65 16.22
C ASN A 143 -10.32 -9.49 15.31
N HIS A 144 -10.36 -8.57 14.35
CA HIS A 144 -9.37 -8.49 13.29
C HIS A 144 -8.90 -7.06 13.01
N ASN A 145 -7.63 -6.97 12.61
CA ASN A 145 -7.01 -5.75 12.13
C ASN A 145 -6.54 -5.95 10.70
N TRP A 146 -6.84 -4.98 9.85
CA TRP A 146 -6.66 -5.04 8.41
C TRP A 146 -5.95 -3.79 7.91
N ILE A 147 -5.06 -3.99 6.94
CA ILE A 147 -4.41 -2.93 6.17
C ILE A 147 -4.93 -3.01 4.73
N ILE A 148 -5.28 -1.87 4.18
CA ILE A 148 -5.84 -1.74 2.83
C ILE A 148 -4.78 -1.09 1.95
N VAL A 149 -4.44 -1.74 0.84
CA VAL A 149 -3.40 -1.26 -0.08
C VAL A 149 -3.86 -1.24 -1.54
N HIS A 150 -3.18 -0.44 -2.35
CA HIS A 150 -3.05 -0.66 -3.79
C HIS A 150 -1.74 -1.36 -4.07
N SER A 151 -1.78 -2.47 -4.79
CA SER A 151 -0.60 -3.30 -5.02
C SER A 151 -0.72 -4.08 -6.32
N GLY A 152 0.23 -3.90 -7.21
CA GLY A 152 0.27 -4.61 -8.48
C GLY A 152 -0.92 -4.26 -9.36
N ASP A 153 -1.62 -5.29 -9.82
CA ASP A 153 -2.89 -5.20 -10.55
C ASP A 153 -4.13 -5.19 -9.63
N LYS A 154 -3.93 -5.09 -8.31
CA LYS A 154 -5.00 -5.23 -7.31
C LYS A 154 -5.31 -3.91 -6.60
N PRO A 155 -6.45 -3.26 -6.91
CA PRO A 155 -6.95 -2.18 -6.09
C PRO A 155 -7.52 -2.73 -4.78
N HIS A 156 -7.49 -1.89 -3.73
CA HIS A 156 -8.06 -2.17 -2.41
C HIS A 156 -7.76 -3.57 -1.85
N GLN A 157 -6.54 -4.07 -2.05
CA GLN A 157 -6.14 -5.35 -1.50
C GLN A 157 -6.14 -5.25 0.03
N ILE A 158 -6.86 -6.16 0.67
CA ILE A 158 -6.99 -6.23 2.13
C ILE A 158 -6.07 -7.32 2.66
N LEU A 159 -5.18 -6.93 3.58
CA LEU A 159 -4.25 -7.82 4.25
C LEU A 159 -4.53 -7.80 5.75
N SER A 160 -4.47 -8.97 6.40
CA SER A 160 -4.40 -8.97 7.85
C SER A 160 -3.14 -8.20 8.28
N GLN A 161 -3.22 -7.50 9.41
CA GLN A 161 -2.08 -6.77 9.97
C GLN A 161 -0.85 -7.67 10.14
N GLU A 162 -1.04 -8.92 10.56
CA GLU A 162 0.03 -9.91 10.69
C GLU A 162 0.71 -10.20 9.35
N LYS A 163 -0.07 -10.43 8.28
CA LYS A 163 0.47 -10.68 6.94
C LYS A 163 1.21 -9.45 6.42
N PHE A 164 0.64 -8.27 6.60
CA PHE A 164 1.28 -7.00 6.23
C PHE A 164 2.64 -6.84 6.91
N LEU A 165 2.69 -7.02 8.24
CA LEU A 165 3.92 -6.90 9.02
C LEU A 165 5.01 -7.88 8.55
N LYS A 166 4.65 -9.14 8.27
CA LYS A 166 5.60 -10.15 7.77
C LYS A 166 6.22 -9.78 6.42
N LEU A 167 5.45 -9.18 5.52
CA LEU A 167 5.95 -8.70 4.23
C LEU A 167 6.87 -7.49 4.40
N TRP A 168 6.51 -6.58 5.31
CA TRP A 168 7.14 -5.28 5.51
C TRP A 168 8.43 -5.33 6.34
N GLU A 169 8.50 -6.22 7.34
CA GLU A 169 9.67 -6.39 8.22
C GLU A 169 10.96 -6.70 7.45
N ARG A 170 10.87 -7.48 6.36
CA ARG A 170 12.03 -7.90 5.57
C ARG A 170 12.74 -6.75 4.85
N GLU A 171 12.03 -5.65 4.61
CA GLU A 171 12.59 -4.43 4.05
C GLU A 171 12.71 -3.35 5.15
N ASN A 172 12.96 -3.77 6.40
CA ASN A 172 13.22 -2.93 7.58
C ASN A 172 12.11 -1.92 7.88
N TYR A 173 10.86 -2.30 7.61
CA TYR A 173 9.69 -1.44 7.76
C TYR A 173 9.82 -0.12 6.98
N TRP A 174 10.46 -0.14 5.81
CA TRP A 174 10.62 1.06 5.00
C TRP A 174 9.26 1.62 4.58
N MET A 175 9.02 2.89 4.88
CA MET A 175 7.87 3.65 4.42
C MET A 175 8.29 5.04 3.95
N MET A 176 7.50 5.60 3.06
CA MET A 176 7.65 6.96 2.55
C MET A 176 6.28 7.64 2.53
N THR A 177 6.24 8.87 3.02
CA THR A 177 5.10 9.79 2.88
C THR A 177 5.52 10.99 2.05
N ILE A 178 4.58 11.47 1.25
CA ILE A 178 4.75 12.60 0.33
C ILE A 178 3.69 13.63 0.69
N LYS A 179 4.02 14.92 0.61
CA LYS A 179 3.06 16.01 0.73
C LYS A 179 3.37 17.13 -0.27
N PRO A 180 2.36 17.86 -0.77
CA PRO A 180 2.58 19.08 -1.53
C PRO A 180 3.46 20.06 -0.76
N ASP A 181 4.41 20.68 -1.46
CA ASP A 181 5.18 21.83 -0.96
C ASP A 181 5.00 23.00 -1.93
N ASN A 182 5.57 22.86 -3.14
CA ASN A 182 5.26 23.71 -4.28
C ASN A 182 5.22 22.85 -5.55
N PRO A 183 4.16 22.02 -5.73
CA PRO A 183 4.12 21.03 -6.79
C PRO A 183 4.30 21.63 -8.19
N ILE A 184 5.15 20.99 -8.98
CA ILE A 184 5.41 21.31 -10.39
C ILE A 184 4.95 20.10 -11.19
N CYS A 185 3.65 20.02 -11.38
CA CYS A 185 3.03 18.93 -12.14
C CYS A 185 3.09 19.25 -13.64
N PRO A 186 3.33 18.23 -14.49
CA PRO A 186 3.30 18.39 -15.95
C PRO A 186 1.92 18.81 -16.47
#